data_AF-A0A0Q7XXB1-F1
#
_entry.id   AF-A0A0Q7XXB1-F1
#
_cell.length_a   1.000
_cell.length_b   1.000
_cell.length_c   1.000
_cell.angle_alpha   90.00
_cell.angle_beta   90.00
_cell.angle_gamma   90.00
#
_symmetry.space_group_name_H-M   'P 1'
#
loop_
_entity.id
_entity.type
_entity.pdbx_description
1 polymer ?
#
loop_
_entity_poly.entity_id
_entity_poly.type
_entity_poly.pdbx_seq_one_letter_code
_entity_poly.pdbx_strand_id
1 'polypeptide(L)'
;MTPAFYADYIADLQSLLGQVDVSADDLQTFDVHIELAAAGSLIVYESKRRKGLTDSLFYGRPKGSASNQKISKETAFNAVSRFFSLGQFLALTDKASDTLRLSDEFPHCAVRIAYRKKGSPKAQSMVMVFIGFNDEADALAYAKSIDAPEMLIADRPYKGKRAYEWK
;
A
#
# COMPACT_ATOMS: atom_id res chain seq x y z
N MET A 1 0.35 -10.18 22.16
CA MET A 1 0.61 -8.94 21.41
C MET A 1 -0.60 -8.69 20.55
N THR A 2 -1.22 -7.51 20.64
CA THR A 2 -2.38 -7.14 19.82
C THR A 2 -1.88 -6.32 18.64
N PRO A 3 -2.21 -6.66 17.38
CA PRO A 3 -1.74 -5.87 16.25
C PRO A 3 -2.48 -4.53 16.18
N ALA A 4 -1.86 -3.54 15.56
CA ALA A 4 -2.47 -2.27 15.26
C ALA A 4 -3.35 -2.39 14.00
N PHE A 5 -4.52 -1.76 14.05
CA PHE A 5 -5.42 -1.60 12.92
C PHE A 5 -5.09 -0.34 12.11
N TYR A 6 -5.34 -0.39 10.80
CA TYR A 6 -4.92 0.65 9.84
C TYR A 6 -6.04 1.18 8.94
N ALA A 7 -7.31 0.86 9.19
CA ALA A 7 -8.42 1.39 8.37
C ALA A 7 -8.43 2.93 8.26
N ASP A 8 -8.17 3.63 9.36
CA ASP A 8 -8.01 5.10 9.40
C ASP A 8 -6.88 5.57 8.48
N TYR A 9 -5.73 4.90 8.56
CA TYR A 9 -4.54 5.26 7.80
C TYR A 9 -4.69 4.97 6.30
N ILE A 10 -5.36 3.87 5.94
CA ILE A 10 -5.66 3.55 4.55
C ILE A 10 -6.65 4.57 3.94
N ALA A 11 -7.59 5.10 4.71
CA ALA A 11 -8.47 6.18 4.25
C ALA A 11 -7.66 7.45 3.87
N ASP A 12 -6.65 7.81 4.67
CA ASP A 12 -5.73 8.91 4.34
C ASP A 12 -4.93 8.62 3.06
N LEU A 13 -4.47 7.38 2.87
CA LEU A 13 -3.79 6.96 1.65
C LEU A 13 -4.68 6.99 0.42
N GLN A 14 -5.95 6.61 0.55
CA GLN A 14 -6.93 6.68 -0.52
C GLN A 14 -7.17 8.14 -0.94
N SER A 15 -7.27 9.06 0.03
CA SER A 15 -7.37 10.50 -0.24
C SER A 15 -6.14 11.03 -0.98
N LEU A 16 -4.93 10.65 -0.55
CA LEU A 16 -3.70 11.04 -1.21
C LEU A 16 -3.59 10.47 -2.63
N LEU A 17 -3.97 9.20 -2.83
CA LEU A 17 -3.97 8.59 -4.15
C LEU A 17 -4.94 9.32 -5.09
N GLY A 18 -6.11 9.73 -4.58
CA GLY A 18 -7.04 10.61 -5.31
C GLY A 18 -6.41 11.95 -5.69
N GLN A 19 -5.64 12.57 -4.79
CA GLN A 19 -4.90 13.81 -5.09
C GLN A 19 -3.84 13.59 -6.18
N VAL A 20 -3.09 12.49 -6.12
CA VAL A 20 -2.10 12.15 -7.16
C VAL A 20 -2.78 11.94 -8.52
N ASP A 21 -3.98 11.37 -8.51
CA ASP A 21 -4.70 11.00 -9.73
C ASP A 21 -5.42 12.17 -10.41
N VAL A 22 -6.09 13.02 -9.62
CA VAL A 22 -7.00 14.08 -10.09
C VAL A 22 -6.45 15.49 -9.87
N SER A 23 -5.73 15.71 -8.76
CA SER A 23 -5.30 17.04 -8.29
C SER A 23 -3.79 17.12 -8.11
N ALA A 24 -3.05 16.52 -9.03
CA ALA A 24 -1.59 16.41 -8.95
C ALA A 24 -0.89 17.76 -8.78
N ASP A 25 -1.54 18.86 -9.20
CA ASP A 25 -1.02 20.23 -9.08
C ASP A 25 -0.95 20.75 -7.66
N ASP A 26 -1.61 20.16 -6.68
CA ASP A 26 -1.42 20.54 -5.27
C ASP A 26 -0.11 19.97 -4.69
N LEU A 27 0.49 19.02 -5.41
CA LEU A 27 1.74 18.36 -5.07
C LEU A 27 2.89 18.97 -5.88
N GLN A 28 3.90 19.49 -5.17
CA GLN A 28 5.12 19.98 -5.81
C GLN A 28 5.93 18.83 -6.43
N THR A 29 6.03 17.71 -5.71
CA THR A 29 6.68 16.48 -6.15
C THR A 29 5.99 15.28 -5.53
N PHE A 30 5.95 14.16 -6.24
CA PHE A 30 5.58 12.87 -5.65
C PHE A 30 6.29 11.70 -6.35
N ASP A 31 6.38 10.58 -5.65
CA ASP A 31 6.91 9.29 -6.08
C ASP A 31 6.02 8.24 -5.40
N VAL A 32 5.08 7.67 -6.14
CA VAL A 32 4.10 6.70 -5.68
C VAL A 32 4.39 5.38 -6.36
N HIS A 33 4.54 4.34 -5.56
CA HIS A 33 4.73 2.97 -5.99
C HIS A 33 3.87 2.06 -5.14
N ILE A 34 2.88 1.43 -5.77
CA ILE A 34 1.94 0.52 -5.11
C ILE A 34 1.97 -0.81 -5.85
N GLU A 35 2.21 -1.89 -5.12
CA GLU A 35 2.10 -3.26 -5.62
C GLU A 35 1.01 -3.99 -4.86
N LEU A 36 -0.04 -4.38 -5.57
CA LEU A 36 -1.19 -5.11 -5.05
C LEU A 36 -1.15 -6.55 -5.53
N ALA A 37 -0.98 -7.49 -4.60
CA ALA A 37 -1.13 -8.91 -4.83
C ALA A 37 -2.48 -9.39 -4.29
N ALA A 38 -3.33 -9.95 -5.15
CA ALA A 38 -4.65 -10.44 -4.77
C ALA A 38 -5.07 -11.63 -5.65
N ALA A 39 -5.54 -12.71 -5.02
CA ALA A 39 -6.00 -13.92 -5.70
C ALA A 39 -5.01 -14.45 -6.76
N GLY A 40 -3.71 -14.44 -6.46
CA GLY A 40 -2.64 -14.87 -7.36
C GLY A 40 -2.35 -13.92 -8.54
N SER A 41 -3.01 -12.77 -8.60
CA SER A 41 -2.71 -11.69 -9.57
C SER A 41 -1.87 -10.59 -8.92
N LEU A 42 -1.08 -9.88 -9.72
CA LEU A 42 -0.32 -8.70 -9.31
C LEU A 42 -0.78 -7.48 -10.11
N ILE A 43 -0.90 -6.33 -9.47
CA ILE A 43 -1.15 -5.04 -10.10
C ILE A 43 -0.13 -4.06 -9.55
N VAL A 44 0.47 -3.25 -10.44
CA VAL A 44 1.42 -2.22 -10.05
C VAL A 44 0.96 -0.87 -10.57
N TYR A 45 0.89 0.09 -9.65
CA TYR A 45 0.62 1.49 -9.89
C TYR A 45 1.88 2.28 -9.54
N GLU A 46 2.55 2.83 -10.56
CA GLU A 46 3.70 3.71 -10.38
C GLU A 46 3.41 5.07 -11.02
N SER A 47 3.56 6.14 -10.25
CA SER A 47 3.42 7.51 -10.74
C SER A 47 4.38 8.44 -10.02
N LYS A 48 5.05 9.30 -10.77
CA LYS A 48 6.13 10.13 -10.27
C LYS A 48 6.12 11.50 -10.92
N ARG A 49 6.11 12.55 -10.10
CA ARG A 49 6.20 13.94 -10.54
C ARG A 49 7.49 14.60 -10.07
N ARG A 50 8.26 15.12 -11.01
CA ARG A 50 9.47 15.92 -10.76
C ARG A 50 9.57 17.05 -11.79
N LYS A 51 9.92 18.25 -11.33
CA LYS A 51 10.06 19.45 -12.18
C LYS A 51 8.84 19.72 -13.08
N GLY A 52 7.63 19.46 -12.57
CA GLY A 52 6.39 19.68 -13.31
C GLY A 52 6.02 18.58 -14.31
N LEU A 53 6.90 17.62 -14.58
CA LEU A 53 6.63 16.47 -15.44
C LEU A 53 6.18 15.28 -14.60
N THR A 54 5.11 14.62 -15.04
CA THR A 54 4.60 13.38 -14.44
C THR A 54 4.91 12.22 -15.38
N ASP A 55 5.64 11.24 -14.87
CA ASP A 55 5.90 9.96 -15.50
C ASP A 55 5.10 8.88 -14.78
N SER A 56 4.57 7.90 -15.50
CA SER A 56 3.71 6.88 -14.90
C SER A 56 3.77 5.56 -15.66
N LEU A 57 3.78 4.47 -14.89
CA LEU A 57 3.84 3.10 -15.39
C LEU A 57 2.80 2.25 -14.66
N PHE A 58 1.99 1.56 -15.44
CA PHE A 58 0.94 0.68 -14.94
C PHE A 58 1.06 -0.67 -15.61
N TYR A 59 1.18 -1.72 -14.81
CA TYR A 59 1.20 -3.08 -15.33
C TYR A 59 0.48 -4.03 -14.38
N GLY A 60 0.07 -5.18 -14.90
CA GLY A 60 -0.51 -6.26 -14.14
C GLY A 60 0.04 -7.61 -14.60
N ARG A 61 -0.09 -8.60 -13.74
CA ARG A 61 0.18 -10.01 -14.03
C ARG A 61 -1.03 -10.81 -13.57
N PRO A 62 -1.84 -11.33 -14.49
CA PRO A 62 -2.97 -12.19 -14.14
C PRO A 62 -2.52 -13.47 -13.44
N LYS A 63 -3.40 -14.08 -12.66
CA LYS A 63 -3.19 -15.41 -12.07
C LYS A 63 -2.81 -16.42 -13.16
N GLY A 64 -1.72 -17.16 -12.91
CA GLY A 64 -1.21 -18.20 -13.82
C GLY A 64 -0.43 -17.67 -15.02
N SER A 65 -0.30 -16.34 -15.19
CA SER A 65 0.60 -15.75 -16.18
C SER A 65 2.01 -15.59 -15.62
N ALA A 66 3.02 -15.92 -16.42
CA ALA A 66 4.42 -15.62 -16.11
C ALA A 66 4.85 -14.21 -16.57
N SER A 67 4.04 -13.54 -17.41
CA SER A 67 4.40 -12.25 -18.01
C SER A 67 3.58 -11.09 -17.45
N ASN A 68 4.27 -9.95 -17.27
CA ASN A 68 3.66 -8.68 -16.97
C ASN A 68 3.09 -8.07 -18.25
N GLN A 69 1.90 -7.50 -18.17
CA GLN A 69 1.25 -6.77 -19.26
C GLN A 69 0.97 -5.33 -18.85
N LYS A 70 1.14 -4.38 -19.78
CA LYS A 70 0.75 -3.00 -19.55
C LYS A 70 -0.76 -2.92 -19.41
N ILE A 71 -1.24 -2.16 -18.43
CA ILE A 71 -2.68 -1.91 -18.21
C ILE A 71 -2.96 -0.42 -18.27
N SER A 72 -4.25 -0.06 -18.32
CA SER A 72 -4.65 1.34 -18.24
C SER A 72 -4.44 1.90 -16.83
N LYS A 73 -4.25 3.22 -16.75
CA LYS A 73 -4.22 3.97 -15.48
C LYS A 73 -5.48 3.69 -14.65
N GLU A 74 -6.66 3.77 -15.29
CA GLU A 74 -7.96 3.57 -14.65
C GLU A 74 -8.09 2.16 -14.06
N THR A 75 -7.63 1.13 -14.78
CA THR A 75 -7.64 -0.25 -14.29
C THR A 75 -6.76 -0.41 -13.04
N ALA A 76 -5.55 0.16 -13.05
CA ALA A 76 -4.64 0.10 -11.90
C ALA A 76 -5.22 0.88 -10.70
N PHE A 77 -5.70 2.10 -10.93
CA PHE A 77 -6.30 2.96 -9.91
C PHE A 77 -7.52 2.29 -9.27
N ASN A 78 -8.45 1.75 -10.07
CA ASN A 78 -9.66 1.11 -9.56
C ASN A 78 -9.34 -0.14 -8.74
N ALA A 79 -8.33 -0.91 -9.13
CA ALA A 79 -7.90 -2.08 -8.36
C ALA A 79 -7.33 -1.71 -7.00
N VAL A 80 -6.44 -0.71 -6.95
CA VAL A 80 -5.86 -0.20 -5.69
C VAL A 80 -6.95 0.43 -4.82
N SER A 81 -7.83 1.25 -5.41
CA SER A 81 -8.94 1.90 -4.69
C SER A 81 -9.91 0.87 -4.11
N ARG A 82 -10.20 -0.21 -4.84
CA ARG A 82 -11.02 -1.33 -4.33
C ARG A 82 -10.35 -2.01 -3.14
N PHE A 83 -9.04 -2.23 -3.19
CA PHE A 83 -8.31 -2.76 -2.03
C PHE A 83 -8.38 -1.79 -0.83
N PHE A 84 -8.20 -0.49 -1.03
CA PHE A 84 -8.32 0.52 0.03
C PHE A 84 -9.74 0.71 0.58
N SER A 85 -10.75 0.19 -0.12
CA SER A 85 -12.15 0.22 0.32
C SER A 85 -12.55 -0.99 1.19
N LEU A 86 -11.61 -1.88 1.50
CA LEU A 86 -11.82 -2.97 2.45
C LEU A 86 -12.01 -2.42 3.88
N GLY A 87 -12.66 -3.19 4.77
CA GLY A 87 -13.12 -2.69 6.06
C GLY A 87 -12.04 -2.61 7.14
N GLN A 88 -11.00 -3.45 7.06
CA GLN A 88 -9.90 -3.40 8.03
C GLN A 88 -8.57 -3.81 7.42
N PHE A 89 -7.48 -3.31 8.01
CA PHE A 89 -6.12 -3.59 7.56
C PHE A 89 -5.19 -3.84 8.74
N LEU A 90 -4.26 -4.76 8.52
CA LEU A 90 -3.08 -4.94 9.36
C LEU A 90 -1.83 -4.58 8.54
N ALA A 91 -0.73 -4.28 9.20
CA ALA A 91 0.52 -3.95 8.54
C ALA A 91 1.68 -4.81 9.03
N LEU A 92 2.60 -5.10 8.11
CA LEU A 92 3.77 -5.94 8.34
C LEU A 92 4.96 -5.11 8.84
N THR A 93 5.72 -5.69 9.76
CA THR A 93 7.03 -5.19 10.19
C THR A 93 8.09 -5.49 9.13
N ASP A 94 9.26 -4.85 9.25
CA ASP A 94 10.40 -5.13 8.37
C ASP A 94 11.00 -6.54 8.53
N LYS A 95 10.54 -7.32 9.52
CA LYS A 95 10.92 -8.72 9.73
C LYS A 95 10.13 -9.71 8.87
N ALA A 96 8.96 -9.30 8.38
CA ALA A 96 8.10 -10.15 7.56
C ALA A 96 8.75 -10.53 6.21
N SER A 97 9.70 -9.73 5.70
CA SER A 97 10.32 -9.96 4.38
C SER A 97 11.08 -11.27 4.26
N ASP A 98 11.56 -11.83 5.37
CA ASP A 98 12.48 -12.97 5.34
C ASP A 98 11.76 -14.32 5.47
N THR A 99 10.46 -14.29 5.78
CA THR A 99 9.70 -15.47 6.25
C THR A 99 8.27 -15.52 5.75
N LEU A 100 7.69 -14.40 5.31
CA LEU A 100 6.30 -14.36 4.86
C LEU A 100 6.18 -14.92 3.44
N ARG A 101 5.63 -16.13 3.33
CA ARG A 101 4.94 -16.53 2.10
C ARG A 101 3.64 -15.74 2.06
N LEU A 102 3.54 -14.76 1.16
CA LEU A 102 2.29 -14.05 0.91
C LEU A 102 1.21 -15.11 0.63
N SER A 103 0.25 -15.23 1.55
CA SER A 103 -0.90 -16.10 1.34
C SER A 103 -1.75 -15.50 0.24
N ASP A 104 -2.17 -16.31 -0.73
CA ASP A 104 -3.13 -15.91 -1.77
C ASP A 104 -4.54 -15.66 -1.20
N GLU A 105 -4.78 -16.04 0.06
CA GLU A 105 -6.07 -15.93 0.75
C GLU A 105 -6.46 -14.47 1.02
N PHE A 106 -5.52 -13.65 1.48
CA PHE A 106 -5.76 -12.25 1.78
C PHE A 106 -4.98 -11.35 0.81
N PRO A 107 -5.59 -10.26 0.31
CA PRO A 107 -4.87 -9.33 -0.55
C PRO A 107 -3.78 -8.59 0.24
N HIS A 108 -2.61 -8.46 -0.37
CA HIS A 108 -1.46 -7.75 0.18
C HIS A 108 -1.13 -6.54 -0.69
N CYS A 109 -0.79 -5.42 -0.07
CA CYS A 109 -0.47 -4.19 -0.78
C CYS A 109 0.80 -3.56 -0.22
N ALA A 110 1.88 -3.59 -1.00
CA ALA A 110 3.09 -2.84 -0.69
C ALA A 110 2.92 -1.40 -1.17
N VAL A 111 3.10 -0.44 -0.26
CA VAL A 111 2.92 0.99 -0.52
C VAL A 111 4.22 1.71 -0.20
N ARG A 112 4.81 2.34 -1.19
CA ARG A 112 5.92 3.29 -1.05
C ARG A 112 5.48 4.62 -1.64
N ILE A 113 5.43 5.63 -0.79
CA ILE A 113 5.02 6.96 -1.21
C ILE A 113 6.01 7.98 -0.65
N ALA A 114 6.43 8.92 -1.47
CA ALA A 114 7.12 10.12 -1.04
C ALA A 114 6.51 11.31 -1.76
N TYR A 115 6.19 12.38 -1.04
CA TYR A 115 5.57 13.55 -1.64
C TYR A 115 5.88 14.83 -0.89
N ARG A 116 5.68 15.97 -1.56
CA ARG A 116 5.75 17.31 -0.98
C ARG A 116 4.59 18.13 -1.51
N LYS A 117 3.73 18.62 -0.61
CA LYS A 117 2.67 19.58 -0.98
C LYS A 117 3.29 20.92 -1.36
N LYS A 118 2.66 21.65 -2.28
CA LYS A 118 3.06 23.04 -2.57
C LYS A 118 3.01 23.88 -1.27
N GLY A 119 4.00 24.75 -1.10
CA GLY A 119 4.13 25.61 0.08
C GLY A 119 4.61 24.91 1.36
N SER A 120 4.70 23.57 1.37
CA SER A 120 5.21 22.84 2.54
C SER A 120 6.74 22.81 2.56
N PRO A 121 7.39 23.13 3.69
CA PRO A 121 8.86 23.15 3.79
C PRO A 121 9.46 21.73 3.83
N LYS A 122 8.67 20.71 4.17
CA LYS A 122 9.11 19.33 4.35
C LYS A 122 8.42 18.38 3.38
N ALA A 123 9.16 17.39 2.92
CA ALA A 123 8.59 16.24 2.23
C ALA A 123 8.16 15.19 3.28
N GLN A 124 7.11 14.44 2.98
CA GLN A 124 6.68 13.27 3.73
C GLN A 124 6.95 12.01 2.91
N SER A 125 7.25 10.91 3.58
CA SER A 125 7.42 9.62 2.92
C SER A 125 7.00 8.48 3.82
N MET A 126 6.75 7.33 3.21
CA MET A 126 6.44 6.08 3.87
C MET A 126 6.81 4.88 3.05
N VAL A 127 6.97 3.75 3.75
CA VAL A 127 7.04 2.42 3.16
C VAL A 127 6.34 1.46 4.11
N MET A 128 5.28 0.79 3.67
CA MET A 128 4.60 -0.25 4.46
C MET A 128 4.04 -1.32 3.54
N VAL A 129 3.75 -2.49 4.12
CA VAL A 129 3.00 -3.55 3.46
C VAL A 129 1.76 -3.84 4.28
N PHE A 130 0.60 -3.70 3.65
CA PHE A 130 -0.70 -3.92 4.28
C PHE A 130 -1.29 -5.26 3.86
N ILE A 131 -2.08 -5.84 4.75
CA ILE A 131 -2.98 -6.97 4.48
C ILE A 131 -4.40 -6.44 4.63
N GLY A 132 -5.26 -6.67 3.64
CA GLY A 132 -6.64 -6.19 3.64
C GLY A 132 -7.64 -7.26 4.04
N PHE A 133 -8.64 -6.87 4.84
CA PHE A 133 -9.70 -7.72 5.38
C PHE A 133 -11.07 -7.08 5.18
N ASN A 134 -12.12 -7.89 5.02
CA ASN A 134 -13.47 -7.35 4.83
C ASN A 134 -13.96 -6.61 6.07
N ASP A 135 -13.59 -7.07 7.26
CA ASP A 135 -13.93 -6.46 8.54
C ASP A 135 -12.88 -6.72 9.63
N GLU A 136 -13.13 -6.20 10.82
CA GLU A 136 -12.26 -6.34 11.99
C GLU A 136 -12.20 -7.78 12.53
N ALA A 137 -13.28 -8.55 12.41
CA ALA A 137 -13.32 -9.92 12.92
C ALA A 137 -12.39 -10.83 12.11
N ASP A 138 -12.40 -10.69 10.78
CA ASP A 138 -11.47 -11.37 9.87
C ASP A 138 -10.01 -11.01 10.21
N ALA A 139 -9.72 -9.71 10.40
CA ALA A 139 -8.39 -9.24 10.75
C ALA A 139 -7.91 -9.82 12.09
N LEU A 140 -8.77 -9.86 13.10
CA LEU A 140 -8.47 -10.45 14.41
C LEU A 140 -8.27 -11.96 14.34
N ALA A 141 -9.07 -12.66 13.53
CA ALA A 141 -8.93 -14.10 13.34
C ALA A 141 -7.58 -14.42 12.70
N TYR A 142 -7.21 -13.69 11.65
CA TYR A 142 -5.90 -13.81 11.00
C TYR A 142 -4.75 -13.56 12.00
N ALA A 143 -4.81 -12.47 12.75
CA ALA A 143 -3.75 -12.13 13.71
C ALA A 143 -3.57 -13.19 14.81
N LYS A 144 -4.61 -13.95 15.14
CA LYS A 144 -4.55 -15.06 16.10
C LYS A 144 -4.03 -16.36 15.49
N SER A 145 -4.17 -16.53 14.17
CA SER A 145 -3.81 -17.77 13.48
C SER A 145 -2.37 -17.80 12.97
N ILE A 146 -1.68 -16.64 12.89
CA ILE A 146 -0.30 -16.62 12.41
C ILE A 146 0.68 -17.15 13.45
N ASP A 147 1.64 -17.96 12.98
CA ASP A 147 2.67 -18.57 13.84
C ASP A 147 3.68 -17.53 14.41
N ALA A 148 3.79 -16.37 13.76
CA ALA A 148 4.79 -15.34 14.05
C ALA A 148 4.12 -13.95 14.21
N PRO A 149 3.45 -13.69 15.35
CA PRO A 149 2.71 -12.45 15.59
C PRO A 149 3.59 -11.18 15.55
N GLU A 150 4.90 -11.30 15.77
CA GLU A 150 5.87 -10.21 15.67
C GLU A 150 6.10 -9.71 14.23
N MET A 151 5.59 -10.43 13.23
CA MET A 151 5.53 -9.94 11.85
C MET A 151 4.49 -8.83 11.68
N LEU A 152 3.54 -8.69 12.60
CA LEU A 152 2.54 -7.62 12.57
C LEU A 152 3.01 -6.45 13.43
N ILE A 153 2.74 -5.25 12.94
CA ILE A 153 2.96 -4.03 13.72
C ILE A 153 1.92 -3.97 14.84
N ALA A 154 2.36 -3.78 16.08
CA ALA A 154 1.48 -3.54 17.23
C ALA A 154 1.42 -2.06 17.66
N ASP A 155 2.48 -1.29 17.38
CA ASP A 155 2.63 0.08 17.86
C ASP A 155 2.76 1.06 16.70
N ARG A 156 1.90 2.08 16.69
CA ARG A 156 1.88 3.17 15.71
C ARG A 156 2.37 4.48 16.34
N PRO A 157 3.15 5.32 15.63
CA PRO A 157 3.67 5.10 14.28
C PRO A 157 4.86 4.14 14.29
N TYR A 158 4.89 3.19 13.34
CA TYR A 158 5.99 2.26 13.21
C TYR A 158 7.20 2.87 12.49
N LYS A 159 8.41 2.52 12.97
CA LYS A 159 9.68 2.92 12.36
C LYS A 159 10.69 1.78 12.41
N GLY A 160 10.81 1.05 11.31
CA GLY A 160 11.82 0.03 11.06
C GLY A 160 12.93 0.51 10.11
N LYS A 161 13.84 -0.40 9.75
CA LYS A 161 14.93 -0.12 8.80
C LYS A 161 14.42 0.02 7.36
N ARG A 162 13.39 -0.76 7.01
CA ARG A 162 12.84 -0.86 5.63
C ARG A 162 11.36 -0.51 5.52
N ALA A 163 10.66 -0.34 6.63
CA ALA A 163 9.26 0.08 6.68
C ALA A 163 9.10 1.20 7.73
N TYR A 164 8.30 2.21 7.41
CA TYR A 164 8.04 3.35 8.29
C TYR A 164 6.74 4.06 7.89
N GLU A 165 5.99 4.47 8.91
CA GLU A 165 4.79 5.31 8.80
C GLU A 165 5.14 6.79 8.65
N TRP A 166 4.15 7.58 8.25
CA TRP A 166 4.27 9.03 8.20
C TRP A 166 4.52 9.55 9.62
N LYS A 167 5.27 10.64 9.72
CA LYS A 167 5.48 11.38 10.97
C LYS A 167 4.75 12.71 10.96
#